data_AF-A0A538D505-F1
#
_entry.id   AF-A0A538D505-F1
#
_cell.length_a   1.000
_cell.length_b   1.000
_cell.length_c   1.000
_cell.angle_alpha   90.00
_cell.angle_beta   90.00
_cell.angle_gamma   90.00
#
_symmetry.space_group_name_H-M   'P 1'
#
loop_
_entity.id
_entity.type
_entity.pdbx_description
1 polymer ?
#
loop_
_entity_poly.entity_id
_entity_poly.type
_entity_poly.pdbx_seq_one_letter_code
_entity_poly.pdbx_strand_id
1 'polypeptide(L)'
;DMPFGSFQVSDEKALENAIRFVKEAGADAVKLEGAGPMVSRVKTMVDAGISVMGHVGLTPQSATKLGGFKTQGKTAEAAAELVEGALALEEAGAFAVVLEAVPAPVAAEVTRRLTVPTIGIGAGPDTDGQVLVYHDLLGLTEGHLPRFVKRYASLSREIRDALEHYAEEVRDGTFPGDEHTYAMADEELERFRSSIRPSTTSANDQAKEPTRSTSKSLSPAPVSDPPVRKTSSP
;
A
#
# COMPACT_ATOMS: atom_id res chain seq x y z
N ASP A 1 13.90 4.59 3.00
CA ASP A 1 14.07 5.16 1.65
C ASP A 1 14.42 6.63 1.75
N MET A 2 15.44 7.09 1.02
CA MET A 2 15.71 8.52 0.91
C MET A 2 14.76 9.13 -0.14
N PRO A 3 13.87 10.07 0.24
CA PRO A 3 12.88 10.61 -0.68
C PRO A 3 13.50 11.54 -1.74
N PHE A 4 12.79 11.77 -2.84
CA PHE A 4 13.22 12.72 -3.87
C PHE A 4 13.50 14.12 -3.28
N GLY A 5 14.60 14.72 -3.71
CA GLY A 5 15.08 16.01 -3.21
C GLY A 5 15.97 15.91 -1.96
N SER A 6 16.02 14.76 -1.29
CA SER A 6 16.82 14.60 -0.07
C SER A 6 18.29 14.23 -0.31
N PHE A 7 18.63 13.69 -1.48
CA PHE A 7 20.00 13.25 -1.78
C PHE A 7 20.53 13.72 -3.13
N GLN A 8 19.66 14.19 -4.02
CA GLN A 8 20.03 14.62 -5.37
C GLN A 8 20.83 15.94 -5.37
N VAL A 9 20.65 16.77 -4.35
CA VAL A 9 21.16 18.15 -4.28
C VAL A 9 22.69 18.20 -4.18
N SER A 10 23.27 17.54 -3.19
CA SER A 10 24.73 17.49 -2.94
C SER A 10 25.08 16.34 -2.02
N ASP A 11 26.36 15.97 -1.98
CA ASP A 11 26.88 14.94 -1.07
C ASP A 11 26.62 15.31 0.41
N GLU A 12 26.89 16.57 0.77
CA GLU A 12 26.62 17.11 2.11
C GLU A 12 25.14 16.99 2.47
N LYS A 13 24.23 17.40 1.58
CA LYS A 13 22.80 17.34 1.87
C LYS A 13 22.28 15.91 1.98
N ALA A 14 22.82 15.03 1.14
CA ALA A 14 22.51 13.61 1.18
C ALA A 14 22.93 13.01 2.54
N LEU A 15 24.15 13.30 2.98
CA LEU A 15 24.68 12.82 4.27
C LEU A 15 23.89 13.36 5.46
N GLU A 16 23.60 14.66 5.50
CA GLU A 16 22.76 15.26 6.56
C GLU A 16 21.42 14.52 6.71
N ASN A 17 20.73 14.29 5.60
CA ASN A 17 19.44 13.61 5.60
C ASN A 17 19.58 12.13 5.99
N ALA A 18 20.61 11.44 5.51
CA ALA A 18 20.87 10.04 5.88
C ALA A 18 21.13 9.88 7.39
N ILE A 19 21.89 10.81 8.00
CA ILE A 19 22.13 10.83 9.45
C ILE A 19 20.81 10.92 10.22
N ARG A 20 19.86 11.74 9.76
CA ARG A 20 18.55 11.87 10.40
C ARG A 20 17.74 10.59 10.31
N PHE A 21 17.75 9.91 9.16
CA PHE A 21 17.09 8.60 9.03
C PHE A 21 17.62 7.58 10.03
N VAL A 22 18.95 7.55 10.24
CA VAL A 22 19.56 6.62 11.18
C VAL A 22 19.31 7.03 12.64
N LYS A 23 19.62 8.28 13.00
CA LYS A 23 19.61 8.74 14.40
C LYS A 23 18.23 9.12 14.92
N GLU A 24 17.39 9.72 14.09
CA GLU A 24 16.08 10.24 14.50
C GLU A 24 14.96 9.23 14.21
N ALA A 25 15.03 8.55 13.05
CA ALA A 25 13.98 7.63 12.62
C ALA A 25 14.28 6.15 12.91
N GLY A 26 15.49 5.82 13.39
CA GLY A 26 15.87 4.46 13.79
C GLY A 26 16.09 3.49 12.64
N ALA A 27 16.39 3.98 11.43
CA ALA A 27 16.71 3.12 10.30
C ALA A 27 18.15 2.58 10.41
N ASP A 28 18.34 1.27 10.20
CA ASP A 28 19.69 0.67 10.17
C ASP A 28 20.45 0.99 8.87
N ALA A 29 19.72 1.31 7.80
CA ALA A 29 20.25 1.59 6.48
C ALA A 29 19.35 2.55 5.68
N VAL A 30 19.92 3.16 4.65
CA VAL A 30 19.19 3.99 3.69
C VAL A 30 19.25 3.38 2.28
N LYS A 31 18.22 3.62 1.46
CA LYS A 31 18.20 3.25 0.04
C LYS A 31 18.17 4.50 -0.83
N LEU A 32 19.00 4.52 -1.87
CA LEU A 32 19.09 5.61 -2.84
C LEU A 32 18.80 5.10 -4.26
N GLU A 33 18.08 5.90 -5.03
CA GLU A 33 17.77 5.62 -6.42
C GLU A 33 18.77 6.27 -7.38
N GLY A 34 19.25 5.47 -8.33
CA GLY A 34 20.11 5.90 -9.42
C GLY A 34 21.59 5.59 -9.21
N ALA A 35 22.33 5.62 -10.31
CA ALA A 35 23.79 5.52 -10.36
C ALA A 35 24.39 6.85 -10.86
N GLY A 36 25.53 6.82 -11.56
CA GLY A 36 26.17 8.00 -12.13
C GLY A 36 26.48 9.05 -11.04
N PRO A 37 25.88 10.26 -11.08
CA PRO A 37 26.10 11.26 -10.03
C PRO A 37 25.76 10.78 -8.61
N MET A 38 24.84 9.80 -8.48
CA MET A 38 24.43 9.29 -7.17
C MET A 38 25.52 8.45 -6.49
N VAL A 39 26.50 7.96 -7.25
CA VAL A 39 27.60 7.13 -6.74
C VAL A 39 28.43 7.88 -5.68
N SER A 40 28.70 9.18 -5.86
CA SER A 40 29.42 9.95 -4.83
C SER A 40 28.63 10.11 -3.54
N ARG A 41 27.29 10.09 -3.60
CA ARG A 41 26.41 10.22 -2.43
C ARG A 41 26.46 8.93 -1.63
N VAL A 42 26.39 7.79 -2.32
CA VAL A 42 26.59 6.47 -1.70
C VAL A 42 27.94 6.43 -1.01
N LYS A 43 29.02 6.77 -1.72
CA LYS A 43 30.37 6.77 -1.16
C LYS A 43 30.49 7.65 0.08
N THR A 44 29.96 8.88 0.02
CA THR A 44 30.02 9.83 1.14
C THR A 44 29.30 9.28 2.38
N MET A 45 28.16 8.63 2.21
CA MET A 45 27.41 8.02 3.33
C MET A 45 28.12 6.80 3.90
N VAL A 46 28.64 5.93 3.04
CA VAL A 46 29.38 4.73 3.44
C VAL A 46 30.65 5.10 4.19
N ASP A 47 31.42 6.08 3.70
CA ASP A 47 32.62 6.60 4.36
C ASP A 47 32.29 7.21 5.74
N ALA A 48 31.07 7.72 5.93
CA ALA A 48 30.56 8.21 7.21
C ALA A 48 29.99 7.12 8.13
N GLY A 49 30.04 5.85 7.73
CA GLY A 49 29.57 4.70 8.50
C GLY A 49 28.08 4.39 8.37
N ILE A 50 27.39 4.93 7.36
CA ILE A 50 25.98 4.64 7.09
C ILE A 50 25.88 3.55 6.02
N SER A 51 25.14 2.47 6.32
CA SER A 51 24.88 1.40 5.34
C SER A 51 23.92 1.89 4.25
N VAL A 52 24.31 1.71 2.99
CA VAL A 52 23.54 2.15 1.82
C VAL A 52 23.18 1.00 0.90
N MET A 53 21.89 0.89 0.57
CA MET A 53 21.38 0.03 -0.49
C MET A 53 21.24 0.86 -1.78
N GLY A 54 21.85 0.40 -2.86
CA GLY A 54 21.68 0.98 -4.19
C GLY A 54 20.35 0.58 -4.83
N HIS A 55 19.90 1.31 -5.84
CA HIS A 55 18.74 0.95 -6.64
C HIS A 55 18.94 1.40 -8.08
N VAL A 56 18.90 0.45 -9.02
CA VAL A 56 18.97 0.70 -10.47
C VAL A 56 17.79 0.04 -11.21
N GLY A 57 17.66 0.34 -12.50
CA GLY A 57 16.49 -0.02 -13.30
C GLY A 57 15.49 1.13 -13.30
N LEU A 58 14.20 0.81 -13.19
CA LEU A 58 13.16 1.82 -13.06
C LEU A 58 13.26 2.45 -11.67
N THR A 59 13.75 3.68 -11.59
CA THR A 59 13.78 4.48 -10.36
C THR A 59 12.54 5.38 -10.30
N PRO A 60 11.52 5.07 -9.46
CA PRO A 60 10.25 5.82 -9.43
C PRO A 60 10.39 7.33 -9.23
N GLN A 61 11.39 7.78 -8.46
CA GLN A 61 11.64 9.21 -8.23
C GLN A 61 12.03 9.97 -9.50
N SER A 62 12.52 9.25 -10.52
CA SER A 62 12.85 9.80 -11.84
C SER A 62 11.86 9.37 -12.93
N ALA A 63 10.68 8.86 -12.57
CA ALA A 63 9.70 8.34 -13.53
C ALA A 63 9.35 9.35 -14.65
N THR A 64 9.23 10.65 -14.33
CA THR A 64 8.98 11.68 -15.36
C THR A 64 10.10 11.75 -16.39
N LYS A 65 11.37 11.66 -15.97
CA LYS A 65 12.54 11.62 -16.87
C LYS A 65 12.55 10.33 -17.72
N LEU A 66 12.11 9.22 -17.14
CA LEU A 66 12.04 7.91 -17.80
C LEU A 66 10.79 7.75 -18.69
N GLY A 67 9.92 8.76 -18.75
CA GLY A 67 8.70 8.72 -19.54
C GLY A 67 7.64 7.77 -18.96
N GLY A 68 7.56 7.69 -17.64
CA GLY A 68 6.62 6.88 -16.86
C GLY A 68 7.25 5.62 -16.25
N PHE A 69 6.39 4.77 -15.68
CA PHE A 69 6.77 3.48 -15.10
C PHE A 69 7.02 2.43 -16.20
N LYS A 70 8.15 2.53 -16.87
CA LYS A 70 8.54 1.66 -17.98
C LYS A 70 9.69 0.75 -17.57
N THR A 71 9.67 -0.47 -18.09
CA THR A 71 10.79 -1.43 -17.97
C THR A 71 12.07 -0.83 -18.57
N GLN A 72 13.19 -0.95 -17.86
CA GLN A 72 14.52 -0.44 -18.25
C GLN A 72 15.42 -1.55 -18.80
N GLY A 73 16.54 -1.21 -19.45
CA GLY A 73 17.49 -2.23 -19.96
C GLY A 73 16.98 -3.07 -21.13
N LYS A 74 16.11 -2.50 -21.98
CA LYS A 74 15.52 -3.21 -23.13
C LYS A 74 16.43 -3.33 -24.35
N THR A 75 17.44 -2.48 -24.47
CA THR A 75 18.46 -2.56 -25.52
C THR A 75 19.78 -3.00 -24.92
N ALA A 76 20.70 -3.49 -25.74
CA ALA A 76 22.01 -3.94 -25.27
C ALA A 76 22.78 -2.81 -24.59
N GLU A 77 22.70 -1.59 -25.13
CA GLU A 77 23.34 -0.39 -24.59
C GLU A 77 22.75 -0.02 -23.23
N ALA A 78 21.42 0.03 -23.12
CA ALA A 78 20.75 0.35 -21.86
C ALA A 78 20.97 -0.74 -20.79
N ALA A 79 21.08 -2.01 -21.20
CA ALA A 79 21.43 -3.10 -20.29
C ALA A 79 22.87 -2.99 -19.80
N ALA A 80 23.82 -2.65 -20.67
CA ALA A 80 25.20 -2.40 -20.30
C ALA A 80 25.32 -1.22 -19.32
N GLU A 81 24.66 -0.09 -19.59
CA GLU A 81 24.62 1.06 -18.67
C GLU A 81 24.06 0.70 -17.29
N LEU A 82 23.06 -0.18 -17.24
CA LEU A 82 22.49 -0.66 -15.97
C LEU A 82 23.49 -1.51 -15.19
N VAL A 83 24.21 -2.41 -15.87
CA VAL A 83 25.27 -3.24 -15.27
C VAL A 83 26.39 -2.36 -14.72
N GLU A 84 26.90 -1.42 -15.51
CA GLU A 84 27.94 -0.48 -15.07
C GLU A 84 27.46 0.37 -13.89
N GLY A 85 26.21 0.82 -13.92
CA GLY A 85 25.61 1.57 -12.81
C GLY A 85 25.55 0.76 -11.51
N ALA A 86 25.20 -0.53 -11.59
CA ALA A 86 25.16 -1.42 -10.44
C ALA A 86 26.57 -1.68 -9.87
N LEU A 87 27.55 -1.95 -10.73
CA LEU A 87 28.95 -2.14 -10.35
C LEU A 87 29.53 -0.89 -9.69
N ALA A 88 29.24 0.30 -10.22
CA ALA A 88 29.69 1.55 -9.63
C ALA A 88 29.10 1.81 -8.23
N LEU A 89 27.87 1.35 -7.97
CA LEU A 89 27.26 1.43 -6.64
C LEU A 89 27.93 0.48 -5.66
N GLU A 90 28.26 -0.75 -6.09
CA GLU A 90 29.04 -1.69 -5.29
C GLU A 90 30.45 -1.14 -4.99
N GLU A 91 31.15 -0.59 -5.99
CA GLU A 91 32.47 0.02 -5.81
C GLU A 91 32.44 1.19 -4.81
N ALA A 92 31.34 1.96 -4.79
CA ALA A 92 31.11 3.00 -3.78
C ALA A 92 30.77 2.47 -2.38
N GLY A 93 30.60 1.16 -2.23
CA GLY A 93 30.37 0.48 -0.95
C GLY A 93 28.91 0.21 -0.62
N ALA A 94 27.99 0.24 -1.60
CA ALA A 94 26.63 -0.21 -1.38
C ALA A 94 26.61 -1.68 -0.93
N PHE A 95 25.89 -2.01 0.14
CA PHE A 95 25.88 -3.38 0.69
C PHE A 95 24.92 -4.33 -0.04
N ALA A 96 24.03 -3.80 -0.87
CA ALA A 96 23.07 -4.52 -1.70
C ALA A 96 22.52 -3.60 -2.78
N VAL A 97 21.96 -4.16 -3.86
CA VAL A 97 21.38 -3.38 -4.97
C VAL A 97 19.98 -3.87 -5.34
N VAL A 98 19.00 -2.98 -5.33
CA VAL A 98 17.65 -3.25 -5.87
C VAL A 98 17.67 -3.14 -7.38
N LEU A 99 17.05 -4.11 -8.05
CA LEU A 99 16.82 -4.12 -9.49
C LEU A 99 15.31 -4.04 -9.75
N GLU A 100 14.82 -2.91 -10.27
CA GLU A 100 13.39 -2.68 -10.50
C GLU A 100 13.01 -2.66 -11.98
N ALA A 101 12.01 -3.46 -12.35
CA ALA A 101 11.45 -3.54 -13.70
C ALA A 101 12.53 -3.70 -14.80
N VAL A 102 13.37 -4.73 -14.65
CA VAL A 102 14.48 -5.07 -15.56
C VAL A 102 14.21 -6.43 -16.23
N PRO A 103 14.56 -6.65 -17.51
CA PRO A 103 14.48 -7.96 -18.13
C PRO A 103 15.27 -9.00 -17.33
N ALA A 104 14.66 -10.17 -17.07
CA ALA A 104 15.26 -11.22 -16.25
C ALA A 104 16.70 -11.60 -16.67
N PRO A 105 17.05 -11.73 -17.96
CA PRO A 105 18.43 -12.03 -18.35
C PRO A 105 19.44 -10.94 -17.96
N VAL A 106 19.02 -9.67 -17.94
CA VAL A 106 19.87 -8.55 -17.53
C VAL A 106 20.05 -8.56 -16.02
N ALA A 107 18.99 -8.78 -15.25
CA ALA A 107 19.08 -8.88 -13.80
C ALA A 107 19.91 -10.09 -13.33
N ALA A 108 19.81 -11.23 -14.03
CA ALA A 108 20.66 -12.39 -13.82
C ALA A 108 22.15 -12.05 -14.07
N GLU A 109 22.45 -11.30 -15.13
CA GLU A 109 23.82 -10.87 -15.41
C GLU A 109 24.37 -9.92 -14.34
N VAL A 110 23.56 -8.96 -13.87
CA VAL A 110 23.93 -8.06 -12.78
C VAL A 110 24.23 -8.87 -11.50
N THR A 111 23.35 -9.81 -11.14
CA THR A 111 23.51 -10.65 -9.95
C THR A 111 24.76 -11.53 -10.01
N ARG A 112 25.13 -12.05 -11.19
CA ARG A 112 26.37 -12.82 -11.36
C ARG A 112 27.64 -11.99 -11.20
N ARG A 113 27.59 -10.69 -11.47
CA ARG A 113 28.76 -9.80 -11.48
C ARG A 113 29.01 -9.15 -10.13
N LEU A 114 27.94 -8.78 -9.44
CA LEU A 114 28.03 -8.21 -8.10
C LEU A 114 28.46 -9.30 -7.11
N THR A 115 29.24 -8.90 -6.12
CA THR A 115 29.54 -9.70 -4.92
C THR A 115 28.53 -9.44 -3.80
N VAL A 116 27.88 -8.28 -3.82
CA VAL A 116 26.80 -7.91 -2.90
C VAL A 116 25.43 -8.44 -3.35
N PRO A 117 24.50 -8.73 -2.42
CA PRO A 117 23.19 -9.26 -2.78
C PRO A 117 22.37 -8.33 -3.68
N THR A 118 21.64 -8.92 -4.63
CA THR A 118 20.63 -8.22 -5.43
C THR A 118 19.21 -8.50 -4.95
N ILE A 119 18.36 -7.47 -4.94
CA ILE A 119 16.96 -7.59 -4.56
C ILE A 119 16.08 -7.22 -5.76
N GLY A 120 15.34 -8.18 -6.29
CA GLY A 120 14.50 -8.00 -7.47
C GLY A 120 13.09 -7.51 -7.14
N ILE A 121 12.56 -6.60 -7.97
CA ILE A 121 11.13 -6.32 -8.07
C ILE A 121 10.76 -6.17 -9.54
N GLY A 122 10.10 -7.20 -10.09
CA GLY A 122 9.91 -7.29 -11.54
C GLY A 122 11.22 -7.45 -12.31
N ALA A 123 12.21 -8.13 -11.72
CA ALA A 123 13.53 -8.40 -12.29
C ALA A 123 13.78 -9.90 -12.55
N GLY A 124 12.74 -10.75 -12.49
CA GLY A 124 12.89 -12.19 -12.63
C GLY A 124 13.36 -12.88 -11.34
N PRO A 125 13.52 -14.22 -11.38
CA PRO A 125 13.80 -15.03 -10.18
C PRO A 125 15.29 -15.15 -9.85
N ASP A 126 16.19 -14.73 -10.74
CA ASP A 126 17.64 -14.96 -10.62
C ASP A 126 18.37 -13.86 -9.82
N THR A 127 17.63 -13.04 -9.07
CA THR A 127 18.18 -12.14 -8.03
C THR A 127 18.23 -12.86 -6.68
N ASP A 128 19.12 -12.45 -5.78
CA ASP A 128 19.32 -13.14 -4.48
C ASP A 128 18.13 -13.04 -3.53
N GLY A 129 17.34 -11.97 -3.66
CA GLY A 129 16.11 -11.75 -2.93
C GLY A 129 15.03 -11.09 -3.78
N GLN A 130 13.84 -10.94 -3.20
CA GLN A 130 12.68 -10.32 -3.84
C GLN A 130 12.03 -9.30 -2.90
N VAL A 131 11.46 -8.24 -3.46
CA VAL A 131 10.65 -7.27 -2.73
C VAL A 131 9.35 -6.97 -3.50
N LEU A 132 8.26 -6.76 -2.75
CA LEU A 132 6.99 -6.29 -3.27
C LEU A 132 6.40 -5.26 -2.31
N VAL A 133 5.57 -4.37 -2.85
CA VAL A 133 4.80 -3.44 -2.03
C VAL A 133 3.72 -4.22 -1.27
N TYR A 134 3.73 -4.11 0.06
CA TYR A 134 2.80 -4.81 0.96
C TYR A 134 1.32 -4.67 0.57
N HIS A 135 0.90 -3.45 0.23
CA HIS A 135 -0.48 -3.15 -0.18
C HIS A 135 -0.89 -3.91 -1.45
N ASP A 136 0.01 -3.99 -2.42
CA ASP A 136 -0.25 -4.67 -3.68
C ASP A 136 -0.24 -6.19 -3.50
N LEU A 137 0.68 -6.70 -2.66
CA LEU A 137 0.78 -8.11 -2.28
C LEU A 137 -0.51 -8.60 -1.60
N LEU A 138 -1.07 -7.82 -0.66
CA LEU A 138 -2.28 -8.19 0.09
C LEU A 138 -3.59 -7.79 -0.60
N GLY A 139 -3.53 -7.14 -1.76
CA GLY A 139 -4.72 -6.70 -2.47
C GLY A 139 -5.53 -5.64 -1.71
N LEU A 140 -4.83 -4.72 -1.02
CA LEU A 140 -5.42 -3.51 -0.43
C LEU A 140 -5.65 -2.42 -1.49
N THR A 141 -4.81 -2.38 -2.52
CA THR A 141 -4.97 -1.46 -3.66
C THR A 141 -5.91 -2.06 -4.71
N GLU A 142 -7.00 -1.33 -5.02
CA GLU A 142 -7.89 -1.65 -6.14
C GLU A 142 -7.36 -1.10 -7.47
N GLY A 143 -7.72 -1.73 -8.60
CA GLY A 143 -7.30 -1.30 -9.94
C GLY A 143 -6.19 -2.14 -10.56
N HIS A 144 -5.54 -1.56 -11.59
CA HIS A 144 -4.54 -2.25 -12.41
C HIS A 144 -3.20 -2.34 -11.67
N LEU A 145 -2.75 -3.56 -11.40
CA LEU A 145 -1.45 -3.81 -10.82
C LEU A 145 -0.36 -3.86 -11.88
N PRO A 146 0.89 -3.49 -11.54
CA PRO A 146 2.03 -3.80 -12.40
C PRO A 146 2.11 -5.30 -12.68
N ARG A 147 2.51 -5.67 -13.91
CA ARG A 147 2.56 -7.06 -14.38
C ARG A 147 3.37 -8.00 -13.46
N PHE A 148 4.37 -7.48 -12.75
CA PHE A 148 5.25 -8.25 -11.89
C PHE A 148 4.67 -8.55 -10.50
N VAL A 149 3.54 -7.94 -10.14
CA VAL A 149 2.92 -8.18 -8.84
C VAL A 149 2.06 -9.44 -8.89
N LYS A 150 2.27 -10.34 -7.92
CA LYS A 150 1.33 -11.40 -7.56
C LYS A 150 0.56 -10.99 -6.31
N ARG A 151 -0.77 -10.94 -6.40
CA ARG A 151 -1.64 -10.84 -5.21
C ARG A 151 -1.67 -12.18 -4.48
N TYR A 152 -1.48 -12.14 -3.18
CA TYR A 152 -1.59 -13.28 -2.27
C TYR A 152 -2.89 -13.24 -1.44
N ALA A 153 -3.53 -12.07 -1.33
CA ALA A 153 -4.84 -11.89 -0.71
C ALA A 153 -5.66 -10.83 -1.47
N SER A 154 -6.93 -10.69 -1.10
CA SER A 154 -7.84 -9.67 -1.64
C SER A 154 -8.48 -8.88 -0.49
N LEU A 155 -7.65 -8.36 0.42
CA LEU A 155 -8.11 -7.77 1.67
C LEU A 155 -9.04 -6.56 1.48
N SER A 156 -8.89 -5.78 0.40
CA SER A 156 -9.83 -4.68 0.12
C SER A 156 -11.27 -5.16 0.02
N ARG A 157 -11.47 -6.32 -0.64
CA ARG A 157 -12.80 -6.92 -0.77
C ARG A 157 -13.29 -7.46 0.56
N GLU A 158 -12.45 -8.19 1.30
CA GLU A 158 -12.84 -8.75 2.59
C GLU A 158 -13.22 -7.66 3.60
N ILE A 159 -12.45 -6.57 3.64
CA ILE A 159 -12.75 -5.39 4.46
C ILE A 159 -14.08 -4.75 4.04
N ARG A 160 -14.29 -4.57 2.73
CA ARG A 160 -15.54 -4.01 2.20
C ARG A 160 -16.75 -4.85 2.57
N ASP A 161 -16.70 -6.16 2.28
CA ASP A 161 -17.80 -7.09 2.52
C ASP A 161 -18.15 -7.12 4.02
N ALA A 162 -17.15 -7.10 4.91
CA ALA A 162 -17.36 -7.05 6.36
C ALA A 162 -18.02 -5.74 6.82
N LEU A 163 -17.59 -4.59 6.29
CA LEU A 163 -18.15 -3.29 6.63
C LEU A 163 -19.57 -3.11 6.09
N GLU A 164 -19.86 -3.64 4.90
CA GLU A 164 -21.20 -3.64 4.31
C GLU A 164 -22.15 -4.50 5.15
N HIS A 165 -21.73 -5.71 5.52
CA HIS A 165 -22.52 -6.60 6.36
C HIS A 165 -22.81 -6.01 7.74
N TYR A 166 -21.80 -5.45 8.41
CA TYR A 166 -21.98 -4.72 9.66
C TYR A 166 -22.98 -3.56 9.51
N ALA A 167 -22.87 -2.78 8.43
CA ALA A 167 -23.78 -1.67 8.18
C ALA A 167 -25.22 -2.13 7.89
N GLU A 168 -25.41 -3.31 7.30
CA GLU A 168 -26.72 -3.94 7.11
C GLU A 168 -27.32 -4.36 8.45
N GLU A 169 -26.57 -5.11 9.27
CA GLU A 169 -27.04 -5.58 10.58
C GLU A 169 -27.38 -4.44 11.55
N VAL A 170 -26.65 -3.30 11.47
CA VAL A 170 -26.99 -2.10 12.24
C VAL A 170 -28.28 -1.44 11.75
N ARG A 171 -28.51 -1.41 10.43
CA ARG A 171 -29.69 -0.74 9.83
C ARG A 171 -30.97 -1.54 10.04
N ASP A 172 -30.88 -2.86 9.98
CA ASP A 172 -32.02 -3.74 10.19
C ASP A 172 -32.27 -4.07 11.68
N GLY A 173 -31.31 -3.73 12.56
CA GLY A 173 -31.41 -3.90 14.00
C GLY A 173 -31.04 -5.31 14.47
N THR A 174 -30.42 -6.14 13.62
CA THR A 174 -29.87 -7.44 14.00
C THR A 174 -28.64 -7.28 14.90
N PHE A 175 -27.82 -6.25 14.67
CA PHE A 175 -26.70 -5.89 15.54
C PHE A 175 -26.96 -4.56 16.29
N PRO A 176 -26.68 -4.50 17.60
CA PRO A 176 -26.24 -5.60 18.47
C PRO A 176 -27.37 -6.58 18.80
N GLY A 177 -27.07 -7.88 18.73
CA GLY A 177 -27.91 -8.95 19.31
C GLY A 177 -27.75 -9.05 20.83
N ASP A 178 -28.57 -9.86 21.49
CA ASP A 178 -28.61 -10.00 22.95
C ASP A 178 -27.23 -10.34 23.54
N GLU A 179 -26.45 -11.21 22.88
CA GLU A 179 -25.10 -11.62 23.27
C GLU A 179 -24.06 -10.48 23.21
N HIS A 180 -24.38 -9.40 22.51
CA HIS A 180 -23.56 -8.19 22.40
C HIS A 180 -24.05 -7.07 23.33
N THR A 181 -24.96 -7.37 24.27
CA THR A 181 -25.51 -6.41 25.23
C THR A 181 -25.30 -6.86 26.67
N TYR A 182 -25.51 -5.94 27.61
CA TYR A 182 -25.46 -6.22 29.05
C TYR A 182 -26.85 -6.04 29.65
N ALA A 183 -27.30 -7.03 30.43
CA ALA A 183 -28.58 -6.97 31.12
C ALA A 183 -28.49 -6.17 32.43
N MET A 184 -29.61 -5.54 32.80
CA MET A 184 -29.86 -5.01 34.14
C MET A 184 -30.94 -5.88 34.78
N ALA A 185 -30.79 -6.22 36.06
CA ALA A 185 -31.84 -6.92 36.81
C ALA A 185 -33.14 -6.10 36.77
N ASP A 186 -34.27 -6.78 36.61
CA ASP A 186 -35.56 -6.11 36.39
C ASP A 186 -35.90 -5.12 37.51
N GLU A 187 -35.59 -5.46 38.77
CA GLU A 187 -35.86 -4.56 39.91
C GLU A 187 -35.03 -3.26 39.86
N GLU A 188 -33.77 -3.36 39.42
CA GLU A 188 -32.90 -2.20 39.28
C GLU A 188 -33.30 -1.35 38.07
N LEU A 189 -33.79 -1.96 36.99
CA LEU A 189 -34.32 -1.25 35.84
C LEU A 189 -35.56 -0.42 36.18
N GLU A 190 -36.45 -0.94 37.03
CA GLU A 190 -37.61 -0.19 37.54
C GLU A 190 -37.21 0.97 38.44
N ARG A 191 -36.25 0.75 39.35
CA ARG A 191 -35.68 1.81 40.20
C ARG A 191 -35.05 2.92 39.37
N PHE A 192 -34.24 2.54 38.37
CA PHE A 192 -33.62 3.47 37.44
C PHE A 192 -34.68 4.32 36.72
N ARG A 193 -35.67 3.69 36.09
CA ARG A 193 -36.77 4.39 35.38
C ARG A 193 -37.53 5.35 36.31
N SER A 194 -37.73 4.97 37.57
CA SER A 194 -38.40 5.81 38.57
C SER A 194 -37.54 7.00 39.02
N SER A 195 -36.22 6.84 39.07
CA SER A 195 -35.27 7.89 39.47
C SER A 195 -35.11 9.03 38.45
N ILE A 196 -35.37 8.74 37.16
CA ILE A 196 -35.20 9.71 36.06
C ILE A 196 -36.53 10.28 35.55
N ARG A 197 -37.68 9.83 36.05
CA ARG A 197 -38.97 10.42 35.69
C ARG A 197 -38.96 11.90 36.10
N PRO A 198 -39.13 12.85 35.16
CA PRO A 198 -39.37 14.23 35.55
C PRO A 198 -40.67 14.26 36.36
N SER A 199 -40.67 14.95 37.49
CA SER A 199 -41.88 15.20 38.27
C SER A 199 -42.89 15.95 37.38
N THR A 200 -43.88 15.26 36.78
CA THR A 200 -44.87 15.96 35.96
C THR A 200 -45.90 16.64 36.83
N THR A 201 -45.88 17.97 36.81
CA THR A 201 -47.06 18.84 36.70
C THR A 201 -46.59 20.08 35.91
N SER A 202 -47.20 20.51 34.81
CA SER A 202 -48.64 20.56 34.55
C SER A 202 -49.09 19.96 33.23
N ALA A 203 -50.35 19.56 33.26
CA ALA A 203 -51.20 19.05 32.20
C ALA A 203 -50.97 19.69 30.81
N ASN A 204 -50.92 18.82 29.80
CA ASN A 204 -51.83 18.76 28.65
C ASN A 204 -51.03 18.35 27.40
N ASP A 205 -50.98 17.06 27.07
CA ASP A 205 -50.98 16.67 25.66
C ASP A 205 -51.42 15.22 25.48
N GLN A 206 -52.41 15.04 24.61
CA GLN A 206 -53.06 13.78 24.32
C GLN A 206 -52.23 12.95 23.35
N ALA A 207 -52.21 11.65 23.62
CA ALA A 207 -52.16 10.53 22.67
C ALA A 207 -51.22 10.64 21.45
N LYS A 208 -50.13 9.86 21.48
CA LYS A 208 -49.61 9.18 20.28
C LYS A 208 -49.18 7.75 20.64
N GLU A 209 -50.04 6.79 20.31
CA GLU A 209 -49.64 5.39 20.14
C GLU A 209 -48.60 5.29 19.01
N PRO A 210 -47.60 4.40 19.12
CA PRO A 210 -46.73 4.10 18.01
C PRO A 210 -47.48 3.14 17.06
N THR A 211 -47.88 3.65 15.90
CA THR A 211 -48.42 2.85 14.81
C THR A 211 -47.35 1.86 14.31
N ARG A 212 -47.58 0.58 14.58
CA ARG A 212 -46.88 -0.53 13.93
C ARG A 212 -47.29 -0.53 12.46
N SER A 213 -46.43 -0.01 11.59
CA SER A 213 -46.65 -0.06 10.13
C SER A 213 -46.44 -1.47 9.62
N THR A 214 -47.54 -2.20 9.40
CA THR A 214 -47.57 -3.34 8.49
C THR A 214 -47.65 -2.81 7.06
N SER A 215 -46.52 -2.69 6.36
CA SER A 215 -46.54 -2.53 4.91
C SER A 215 -46.75 -3.89 4.25
N LYS A 216 -47.90 -4.02 3.60
CA LYS A 216 -48.24 -5.12 2.69
C LYS A 216 -47.19 -5.22 1.58
N SER A 217 -46.81 -6.45 1.28
CA SER A 217 -46.14 -6.87 0.05
C SER A 217 -46.88 -6.35 -1.19
N LEU A 218 -46.23 -5.50 -1.98
CA LEU A 218 -46.51 -5.36 -3.40
C LEU A 218 -45.47 -6.18 -4.17
N SER A 219 -45.94 -7.19 -4.91
CA SER A 219 -45.15 -7.94 -5.86
C SER A 219 -44.67 -7.01 -7.00
N PRO A 220 -43.41 -7.08 -7.45
CA PRO A 220 -42.99 -6.36 -8.64
C PRO A 220 -43.39 -7.15 -9.90
N ALA A 221 -43.98 -6.44 -10.87
CA ALA A 221 -44.13 -6.88 -12.26
C ALA A 221 -42.75 -6.91 -12.96
N PRO A 222 -42.55 -7.73 -14.02
CA PRO A 222 -41.23 -7.95 -14.59
C PRO A 222 -40.80 -6.76 -15.44
N VAL A 223 -39.58 -6.26 -15.22
CA VAL A 223 -38.94 -5.29 -16.10
C VAL A 223 -38.02 -6.05 -17.05
N SER A 224 -38.29 -5.91 -18.34
CA SER A 224 -37.53 -6.45 -19.46
C SER A 224 -36.19 -5.75 -19.65
N ASP A 225 -35.12 -6.53 -19.86
CA ASP A 225 -33.76 -6.04 -20.16
C ASP A 225 -33.69 -5.25 -21.49
N PRO A 226 -32.95 -4.12 -21.54
CA PRO A 226 -32.49 -3.55 -22.80
C PRO A 226 -31.20 -4.25 -23.30
N PRO A 227 -30.94 -4.26 -24.62
CA PRO A 227 -30.02 -5.20 -25.24
C PRO A 227 -28.54 -4.83 -25.05
N VAL A 228 -27.73 -5.87 -24.87
CA VAL A 228 -26.26 -5.83 -24.87
C VAL A 228 -25.73 -5.33 -26.22
N ARG A 229 -25.06 -4.18 -26.21
CA ARG A 229 -24.31 -3.69 -27.38
C ARG A 229 -22.89 -4.26 -27.33
N LYS A 230 -22.64 -5.27 -28.17
CA LYS A 230 -21.29 -5.77 -28.48
C LYS A 230 -20.47 -4.65 -29.12
N THR A 231 -19.32 -4.32 -28.55
CA THR A 231 -18.27 -3.58 -29.24
C THR A 231 -17.14 -4.54 -29.56
N SER A 232 -17.00 -4.84 -30.85
CA SER A 232 -15.86 -5.48 -31.48
C SER A 232 -14.72 -4.48 -31.63
N SER A 233 -13.53 -4.81 -31.13
CA SER A 233 -12.26 -4.17 -31.51
C SER A 233 -11.68 -4.85 -32.76
N PRO A 234 -10.93 -4.10 -33.57
CA PRO A 234 -9.50 -4.38 -33.73
C PRO A 234 -8.63 -3.44 -32.89
#